data_AF-A0AAV6VIJ6-F1
#
_entry.id   AF-A0AAV6VIJ6-F1
#
_cell.length_a   1.000
_cell.length_b   1.000
_cell.length_c   1.000
_cell.angle_alpha   90.00
_cell.angle_beta   90.00
_cell.angle_gamma   90.00
#
_symmetry.space_group_name_H-M   'P 1'
#
loop_
_entity.id
_entity.type
_entity.pdbx_description
1 polymer ?
#
loop_
_entity_poly.entity_id
_entity_poly.type
_entity_poly.pdbx_seq_one_letter_code
_entity_poly.pdbx_strand_id
1 'polypeptide(L)'
;MGHPGPRLRILPVGNSTLNDESVSPHTTIRRSQLHDALLTWDVYSTLVHLKKFNVDNVFIKKIDEEFVRNFPQGLTSLNFRQTKTKRLGDDAFANLANLELLSIRDTQILELKRSMFPPVSKLMSMQFSGNQISSLPDDLFTNMPDLVWVDFSNTNVVTLPESVFGRIMPQLSVLSLEGNAVNCNCQMKWIPKLEMPPYGVKCTKPRELEGRTLKTLKEDHFLHCE
;
A
#
# COMPACT_ATOMS: atom_id res chain seq x y z
N MET A 1 -20.98 13.75 -2.27
CA MET A 1 -21.75 13.69 -1.02
C MET A 1 -21.30 12.45 -0.27
N GLY A 2 -20.50 12.59 0.78
CA GLY A 2 -19.97 11.45 1.53
C GLY A 2 -21.00 10.98 2.56
N HIS A 3 -21.44 9.73 2.45
CA HIS A 3 -22.18 9.09 3.54
C HIS A 3 -21.32 9.15 4.81
N PRO A 4 -21.86 9.60 5.96
CA PRO A 4 -21.18 9.42 7.21
C PRO A 4 -21.04 7.90 7.40
N GLY A 5 -19.80 7.40 7.32
CA GLY A 5 -19.50 6.01 7.68
C GLY A 5 -20.06 5.71 9.07
N PRO A 6 -20.37 4.44 9.38
CA PRO A 6 -21.06 4.07 10.61
C PRO A 6 -20.34 4.73 11.78
N ARG A 7 -21.06 5.62 12.48
CA ARG A 7 -20.62 6.08 13.80
C ARG A 7 -20.52 4.81 14.62
N LEU A 8 -19.29 4.40 14.94
CA LEU A 8 -19.03 3.39 15.96
C LEU A 8 -19.73 3.87 17.24
N ARG A 9 -20.98 3.44 17.44
CA ARG A 9 -21.58 3.36 18.78
C ARG A 9 -20.99 2.09 19.39
N ILE A 10 -19.68 2.12 19.59
CA ILE A 10 -19.02 1.21 20.49
C ILE A 10 -19.56 1.59 21.87
N LEU A 11 -20.36 0.71 22.48
CA LEU A 11 -20.57 0.78 23.91
C LEU A 11 -19.43 -0.04 24.52
N PRO A 12 -18.49 0.59 25.26
CA PRO A 12 -17.51 -0.14 26.04
C PRO A 12 -18.25 -1.16 26.93
N VAL A 13 -17.89 -2.44 26.84
CA VAL A 13 -18.32 -3.41 27.85
C VAL A 13 -17.40 -3.22 29.04
N GLY A 14 -17.89 -2.54 30.07
CA GLY A 14 -17.01 -2.08 31.15
C GLY A 14 -15.90 -1.16 30.66
N ASN A 15 -15.04 -0.71 31.58
CA ASN A 15 -14.18 0.45 31.38
C ASN A 15 -13.03 0.32 30.34
N SER A 16 -12.99 -0.72 29.49
CA SER A 16 -11.87 -0.90 28.54
C SER A 16 -12.00 -2.01 27.48
N THR A 17 -13.15 -2.69 27.30
CA THR A 17 -13.23 -3.80 26.31
C THR A 17 -14.31 -3.61 25.25
N LEU A 18 -13.99 -3.98 24.01
CA LEU A 18 -14.92 -4.02 22.88
C LEU A 18 -15.57 -5.39 22.79
N ASN A 19 -16.89 -5.44 22.58
CA ASN A 19 -17.57 -6.70 22.26
C ASN A 19 -17.41 -7.02 20.77
N ASP A 20 -16.59 -8.02 20.45
CA ASP A 20 -16.26 -8.42 19.08
C ASP A 20 -17.49 -8.72 18.22
N GLU A 21 -18.48 -9.43 18.77
CA GLU A 21 -19.74 -9.77 18.08
C GLU A 21 -20.57 -8.53 17.68
N SER A 22 -20.36 -7.41 18.38
CA SER A 22 -21.06 -6.15 18.10
C SER A 22 -20.31 -5.22 17.15
N VAL A 23 -19.03 -5.52 16.89
CA VAL A 23 -18.19 -4.70 16.02
C VAL A 23 -18.32 -5.20 14.59
N SER A 24 -18.60 -4.27 13.67
CA SER A 24 -18.58 -4.56 12.24
C SER A 24 -17.23 -5.17 11.84
N PRO A 25 -17.21 -6.24 11.02
CA PRO A 25 -15.99 -6.78 10.42
C PRO A 25 -15.18 -5.76 9.62
N HIS A 26 -15.77 -4.59 9.34
CA HIS A 26 -15.19 -3.43 8.71
C HIS A 26 -15.24 -2.25 9.68
N THR A 27 -14.08 -1.81 10.14
CA THR A 27 -13.96 -0.72 11.12
C THR A 27 -13.05 0.39 10.60
N THR A 28 -13.42 1.65 10.87
CA THR A 28 -12.61 2.82 10.54
C THR A 28 -12.42 3.71 11.76
N ILE A 29 -11.16 4.00 12.09
CA ILE A 29 -10.76 4.91 13.16
C ILE A 29 -10.28 6.23 12.56
N ARG A 30 -10.84 7.33 13.09
CA ARG A 30 -10.52 8.71 12.74
C ARG A 30 -10.09 9.49 13.97
N ARG A 31 -9.32 10.57 13.79
CA ARG A 31 -8.91 11.45 14.90
C ARG A 31 -10.06 11.97 15.75
N SER A 32 -11.23 12.23 15.16
CA SER A 32 -12.42 12.66 15.90
C SER A 32 -12.89 11.63 16.94
N GLN A 33 -12.57 10.35 16.75
CA GLN A 33 -12.93 9.26 17.67
C GLN A 33 -11.88 9.05 18.77
N LEU A 34 -10.67 9.58 18.60
CA LEU A 34 -9.59 9.48 19.60
C LEU A 34 -9.65 10.63 20.63
N HIS A 35 -10.44 11.67 20.38
CA HIS A 35 -10.63 12.77 21.33
C HIS A 35 -11.38 12.36 22.61
N ASP A 36 -12.11 11.23 22.58
CA ASP A 36 -12.91 10.73 23.71
C ASP A 36 -12.15 9.78 24.66
N ALA A 37 -10.82 9.66 24.53
CA ALA A 37 -9.89 9.06 25.51
C ALA A 37 -10.16 7.62 26.03
N LEU A 38 -11.17 6.90 25.55
CA LEU A 38 -11.57 5.60 26.14
C LEU A 38 -11.00 4.35 25.46
N LEU A 39 -10.30 4.47 24.32
CA LEU A 39 -9.80 3.31 23.57
C LEU A 39 -8.33 3.49 23.19
N THR A 40 -7.47 2.65 23.77
CA THR A 40 -6.09 2.41 23.35
C THR A 40 -6.06 1.42 22.18
N TRP A 41 -4.92 1.24 21.50
CA TRP A 41 -4.85 0.38 20.31
C TRP A 41 -5.02 -1.11 20.64
N ASP A 42 -4.61 -1.55 21.81
CA ASP A 42 -4.61 -2.96 22.23
C ASP A 42 -6.01 -3.59 22.25
N VAL A 43 -7.06 -2.78 22.44
CA VAL A 43 -8.45 -3.26 22.41
C VAL A 43 -8.87 -3.82 21.05
N TYR A 44 -8.18 -3.46 19.96
CA TYR A 44 -8.49 -3.99 18.62
C TYR A 44 -7.89 -5.38 18.40
N SER A 45 -6.89 -5.78 19.18
CA SER A 45 -6.25 -7.09 19.06
C SER A 45 -7.20 -8.23 19.44
N THR A 46 -8.22 -7.94 20.24
CA THR A 46 -9.23 -8.91 20.69
C THR A 46 -10.38 -9.11 19.70
N LEU A 47 -10.44 -8.30 18.63
CA LEU A 47 -11.54 -8.33 17.65
C LEU A 47 -11.33 -9.40 16.58
N VAL A 48 -11.44 -10.68 16.92
CA VAL A 48 -11.07 -11.78 16.03
C VAL A 48 -11.93 -11.90 14.76
N HIS A 49 -13.15 -11.35 14.78
CA HIS A 49 -14.02 -11.30 13.60
C HIS A 49 -13.73 -10.13 12.65
N LEU A 50 -12.90 -9.16 13.07
CA LEU A 50 -12.51 -8.03 12.25
C LEU A 50 -11.69 -8.50 11.03
N LYS A 51 -12.11 -8.07 9.84
CA LYS A 51 -11.46 -8.40 8.57
C LYS A 51 -10.82 -7.20 7.88
N LYS A 52 -11.45 -6.03 8.00
CA LYS A 52 -10.96 -4.78 7.39
C LYS A 52 -10.82 -3.69 8.43
N PHE A 53 -9.62 -3.14 8.52
CA PHE A 53 -9.31 -2.07 9.45
C PHE A 53 -8.75 -0.85 8.73
N ASN A 54 -9.36 0.29 8.96
CA ASN A 54 -8.96 1.56 8.36
C ASN A 54 -8.57 2.56 9.45
N VAL A 55 -7.46 3.25 9.24
CA VAL A 55 -7.03 4.37 10.06
C VAL A 55 -6.92 5.60 9.16
N ASP A 56 -7.72 6.62 9.41
CA ASP A 56 -7.81 7.82 8.57
C ASP A 56 -7.57 9.07 9.40
N ASN A 57 -6.58 9.88 8.98
CA ASN A 57 -6.25 11.16 9.60
C ASN A 57 -5.91 11.05 11.10
N VAL A 58 -5.17 10.01 11.51
CA VAL A 58 -4.66 9.81 12.87
C VAL A 58 -3.14 9.88 12.86
N PHE A 59 -2.54 10.71 13.73
CA PHE A 59 -1.08 10.76 13.83
C PHE A 59 -0.52 9.44 14.36
N ILE A 60 0.19 8.70 13.53
CA ILE A 60 0.94 7.50 13.92
C ILE A 60 2.43 7.79 13.72
N LYS A 61 3.18 7.79 14.82
CA LYS A 61 4.62 8.09 14.82
C LYS A 61 5.41 7.13 13.93
N LYS A 62 5.10 5.83 14.02
CA LYS A 62 5.76 4.74 13.29
C LYS A 62 4.77 3.57 13.19
N ILE A 63 4.75 2.90 12.05
CA ILE A 63 4.04 1.63 11.88
C ILE A 63 5.12 0.55 11.86
N ASP A 64 5.29 -0.14 12.98
CA ASP A 64 6.19 -1.29 13.11
C ASP A 64 5.45 -2.51 13.64
N GLU A 65 6.18 -3.60 13.82
CA GLU A 65 5.62 -4.86 14.29
C GLU A 65 4.88 -4.69 15.62
N GLU A 66 5.43 -3.88 16.55
CA GLU A 66 4.80 -3.60 17.83
C GLU A 66 3.47 -2.88 17.68
N PHE A 67 3.42 -1.84 16.85
CA PHE A 67 2.17 -1.16 16.57
C PHE A 67 1.15 -2.10 15.91
N VAL A 68 1.59 -2.93 14.97
CA VAL A 68 0.73 -3.85 14.22
C VAL A 68 0.22 -5.01 15.05
N ARG A 69 0.89 -5.39 16.16
CA ARG A 69 0.37 -6.37 17.14
C ARG A 69 -0.98 -5.98 17.76
N ASN A 70 -1.37 -4.72 17.66
CA ASN A 70 -2.69 -4.25 18.08
C ASN A 70 -3.83 -4.67 17.13
N PHE A 71 -3.53 -5.34 16.02
CA PHE A 71 -4.52 -5.80 15.06
C PHE A 71 -4.65 -7.32 15.04
N PRO A 72 -5.85 -7.85 14.77
CA PRO A 72 -6.08 -9.29 14.79
C PRO A 72 -5.40 -9.99 13.60
N GLN A 73 -4.86 -11.19 13.85
CA GLN A 73 -4.13 -12.00 12.86
C GLN A 73 -5.01 -12.45 11.67
N GLY A 74 -6.34 -12.38 11.84
CA GLY A 74 -7.34 -12.71 10.83
C GLY A 74 -7.69 -11.57 9.87
N LEU A 75 -7.03 -10.40 9.98
CA LEU A 75 -7.23 -9.28 9.06
C LEU A 75 -6.86 -9.67 7.63
N THR A 76 -7.72 -9.26 6.69
CA THR A 76 -7.48 -9.38 5.25
C THR A 76 -7.26 -8.03 4.58
N SER A 77 -7.66 -6.92 5.22
CA SER A 77 -7.44 -5.58 4.68
C SER A 77 -7.02 -4.61 5.77
N LEU A 78 -5.92 -3.90 5.52
CA LEU A 78 -5.40 -2.87 6.39
C LEU A 78 -5.10 -1.59 5.60
N ASN A 79 -5.74 -0.50 6.00
CA ASN A 79 -5.66 0.77 5.29
C ASN A 79 -5.22 1.88 6.25
N PHE A 80 -4.14 2.57 5.91
CA PHE A 80 -3.67 3.78 6.59
C PHE A 80 -3.77 4.94 5.61
N ARG A 81 -4.42 6.02 6.03
CA ARG A 81 -4.57 7.23 5.22
C ARG A 81 -4.30 8.47 6.06
N GLN A 82 -3.50 9.39 5.53
CA GLN A 82 -3.24 10.69 6.14
C GLN A 82 -2.70 10.57 7.59
N THR A 83 -1.92 9.52 7.89
CA THR A 83 -1.44 9.26 9.25
C THR A 83 -0.16 10.02 9.61
N LYS A 84 0.41 10.78 8.65
CA LYS A 84 1.69 11.51 8.76
C LYS A 84 2.88 10.63 9.18
N THR A 85 2.79 9.32 8.93
CA THR A 85 3.82 8.33 9.27
C THR A 85 4.96 8.34 8.24
N LYS A 86 6.16 8.72 8.67
CA LYS A 86 7.33 8.76 7.77
C LYS A 86 8.09 7.44 7.64
N ARG A 87 7.94 6.54 8.62
CA ARG A 87 8.75 5.32 8.73
C ARG A 87 7.87 4.10 8.99
N LEU A 88 8.12 3.06 8.20
CA LEU A 88 7.69 1.71 8.49
C LEU A 88 8.84 0.99 9.21
N GLY A 89 8.52 0.15 10.21
CA GLY A 89 9.50 -0.75 10.79
C GLY A 89 9.89 -1.86 9.81
N ASP A 90 11.09 -2.40 9.96
CA ASP A 90 11.64 -3.38 9.01
C ASP A 90 10.79 -4.63 8.89
N ASP A 91 10.03 -5.01 9.93
CA ASP A 91 9.14 -6.18 9.95
C ASP A 91 7.66 -5.78 10.18
N ALA A 92 7.28 -4.56 9.80
CA ALA A 92 6.00 -3.93 10.18
C ALA A 92 4.77 -4.84 10.00
N PHE A 93 4.67 -5.54 8.88
CA PHE A 93 3.52 -6.40 8.54
C PHE A 93 3.89 -7.88 8.46
N ALA A 94 5.09 -8.27 8.92
CA ALA A 94 5.62 -9.62 8.74
C ALA A 94 4.72 -10.71 9.35
N ASN A 95 3.98 -10.38 10.41
CA ASN A 95 3.07 -11.30 11.10
C ASN A 95 1.65 -11.31 10.51
N LEU A 96 1.27 -10.37 9.62
CA LEU A 96 -0.08 -10.34 9.03
C LEU A 96 -0.17 -11.25 7.78
N ALA A 97 0.01 -12.55 7.98
CA ALA A 97 0.08 -13.54 6.88
C ALA A 97 -1.23 -13.70 6.07
N ASN A 98 -2.36 -13.20 6.57
CA ASN A 98 -3.66 -13.26 5.89
C ASN A 98 -4.02 -11.99 5.13
N LEU A 99 -3.13 -10.99 5.11
CA LEU A 99 -3.42 -9.73 4.47
C LEU A 99 -3.48 -9.89 2.95
N GLU A 100 -4.62 -9.54 2.37
CA GLU A 100 -4.89 -9.55 0.92
C GLU A 100 -4.77 -8.13 0.35
N LEU A 101 -5.05 -7.10 1.15
CA LEU A 101 -4.95 -5.70 0.77
C LEU A 101 -4.19 -4.89 1.82
N LEU A 102 -3.09 -4.27 1.40
CA LEU A 102 -2.41 -3.23 2.16
C LEU A 102 -2.48 -1.91 1.39
N SER A 103 -3.05 -0.89 2.01
CA SER A 103 -3.04 0.47 1.48
C SER A 103 -2.45 1.42 2.50
N ILE A 104 -1.40 2.14 2.12
CA ILE A 104 -0.82 3.21 2.92
C ILE A 104 -0.72 4.46 2.07
N ARG A 105 -1.64 5.41 2.24
CA ARG A 105 -1.78 6.57 1.35
C ARG A 105 -1.60 7.89 2.09
N ASP A 106 -0.96 8.84 1.42
CA ASP A 106 -0.79 10.21 1.93
C ASP A 106 -0.09 10.25 3.31
N THR A 107 0.89 9.37 3.54
CA THR A 107 1.54 9.23 4.88
C THR A 107 2.97 9.75 4.96
N GLN A 108 3.64 10.00 3.82
CA GLN A 108 5.04 10.45 3.70
C GLN A 108 6.09 9.34 3.86
N ILE A 109 5.76 8.10 3.52
CA ILE A 109 6.73 6.99 3.49
C ILE A 109 7.82 7.25 2.45
N LEU A 110 9.06 6.93 2.80
CA LEU A 110 10.24 7.11 1.93
C LEU A 110 10.76 5.82 1.31
N GLU A 111 10.61 4.70 2.00
CA GLU A 111 11.21 3.43 1.61
C GLU A 111 10.31 2.24 1.94
N LEU A 112 10.47 1.18 1.15
CA LEU A 112 9.89 -0.14 1.39
C LEU A 112 11.02 -1.16 1.42
N LYS A 113 10.87 -2.19 2.24
CA LYS A 113 11.80 -3.32 2.33
C LYS A 113 11.02 -4.62 2.24
N ARG A 114 11.65 -5.66 1.68
CA ARG A 114 11.02 -6.98 1.60
C ARG A 114 10.71 -7.57 2.97
N SER A 115 11.55 -7.32 3.97
CA SER A 115 11.35 -7.79 5.36
C SER A 115 10.04 -7.31 5.98
N MET A 116 9.46 -6.20 5.47
CA MET A 116 8.22 -5.63 6.03
C MET A 116 7.02 -6.54 5.83
N PHE A 117 7.13 -7.54 4.95
CA PHE A 117 6.05 -8.42 4.54
C PHE A 117 6.33 -9.87 4.94
N PRO A 118 5.30 -10.71 5.10
CA PRO A 118 5.47 -12.12 5.43
C PRO A 118 6.38 -12.85 4.43
N PRO A 119 7.10 -13.92 4.84
CA PRO A 119 7.93 -14.71 3.93
C PRO A 119 7.18 -15.26 2.71
N VAL A 120 5.89 -15.58 2.89
CA VAL A 120 4.93 -15.87 1.81
C VAL A 120 3.71 -14.97 2.03
N SER A 121 3.51 -14.02 1.13
CA SER A 121 2.43 -13.02 1.26
C SER A 121 1.21 -13.44 0.45
N LYS A 122 0.01 -13.24 1.02
CA LYS A 122 -1.28 -13.37 0.32
C LYS A 122 -1.75 -12.05 -0.29
N LEU A 123 -0.90 -11.02 -0.31
CA LEU A 123 -1.26 -9.71 -0.83
C LEU A 123 -1.64 -9.81 -2.32
N MET A 124 -2.87 -9.42 -2.61
CA MET A 124 -3.42 -9.23 -3.94
C MET A 124 -3.32 -7.77 -4.39
N SER A 125 -3.32 -6.83 -3.43
CA SER A 125 -3.30 -5.40 -3.69
C SER A 125 -2.38 -4.65 -2.74
N MET A 126 -1.44 -3.91 -3.32
CA MET A 126 -0.44 -3.12 -2.61
C MET A 126 -0.49 -1.67 -3.09
N GLN A 127 -0.91 -0.75 -2.23
CA GLN A 127 -1.25 0.62 -2.61
C GLN A 127 -0.51 1.64 -1.74
N PHE A 128 0.43 2.36 -2.34
CA PHE A 128 1.33 3.31 -1.66
C PHE A 128 1.23 4.73 -2.24
N SER A 129 0.09 5.08 -2.83
CA SER A 129 -0.10 6.37 -3.49
C SER A 129 0.09 7.57 -2.55
N GLY A 130 0.65 8.68 -3.03
CA GLY A 130 0.78 9.92 -2.24
C GLY A 130 1.86 9.83 -1.15
N ASN A 131 2.81 8.91 -1.29
CA ASN A 131 4.02 8.86 -0.45
C ASN A 131 5.21 9.48 -1.19
N GLN A 132 6.41 9.34 -0.64
CA GLN A 132 7.64 9.94 -1.17
C GLN A 132 8.68 8.87 -1.57
N ILE A 133 8.20 7.67 -1.89
CA ILE A 133 9.02 6.52 -2.30
C ILE A 133 9.70 6.84 -3.63
N SER A 134 11.04 6.76 -3.67
CA SER A 134 11.83 7.07 -4.87
C SER A 134 12.48 5.85 -5.53
N SER A 135 12.63 4.77 -4.78
CA SER A 135 13.25 3.52 -5.25
C SER A 135 12.54 2.32 -4.62
N LEU A 136 12.61 1.19 -5.31
CA LEU A 136 12.05 -0.09 -4.88
C LEU A 136 13.20 -1.10 -4.89
N PRO A 137 13.40 -1.88 -3.82
CA PRO A 137 14.43 -2.91 -3.81
C PRO A 137 14.04 -4.06 -4.75
N ASP A 138 15.04 -4.69 -5.39
CA ASP A 138 14.85 -5.77 -6.38
C ASP A 138 14.07 -6.96 -5.82
N ASP A 139 14.14 -7.20 -4.52
CA ASP A 139 13.47 -8.30 -3.85
C ASP A 139 12.08 -7.95 -3.30
N LEU A 140 11.59 -6.71 -3.46
CA LEU A 140 10.36 -6.20 -2.83
C LEU A 140 9.17 -7.14 -3.00
N PHE A 141 8.98 -7.67 -4.20
CA PHE A 141 7.83 -8.50 -4.57
C PHE A 141 8.11 -10.01 -4.50
N THR A 142 9.22 -10.43 -3.90
CA THR A 142 9.56 -11.84 -3.74
C THR A 142 8.50 -12.57 -2.91
N ASN A 143 8.05 -13.75 -3.37
CA ASN A 143 7.01 -14.54 -2.71
C ASN A 143 5.69 -13.79 -2.49
N MET A 144 5.27 -12.99 -3.48
CA MET A 144 3.94 -12.39 -3.58
C MET A 144 3.20 -12.95 -4.82
N PRO A 145 2.89 -14.26 -4.85
CA PRO A 145 2.38 -14.93 -6.05
C PRO A 145 1.00 -14.42 -6.49
N ASP A 146 0.20 -13.90 -5.55
CA ASP A 146 -1.18 -13.48 -5.79
C ASP A 146 -1.31 -11.98 -6.10
N LEU A 147 -0.20 -11.24 -6.19
CA LEU A 147 -0.20 -9.78 -6.31
C LEU A 147 -0.61 -9.33 -7.72
N VAL A 148 -1.83 -8.79 -7.84
CA VAL A 148 -2.42 -8.36 -9.11
C VAL A 148 -2.54 -6.85 -9.27
N TRP A 149 -2.50 -6.08 -8.16
CA TRP A 149 -2.61 -4.63 -8.17
C TRP A 149 -1.46 -3.99 -7.39
N VAL A 150 -0.67 -3.16 -8.08
CA VAL A 150 0.33 -2.27 -7.49
C VAL A 150 0.03 -0.80 -7.83
N ASP A 151 -0.01 0.06 -6.82
CA ASP A 151 -0.22 1.51 -6.99
C ASP A 151 0.89 2.33 -6.31
N PHE A 152 1.71 2.99 -7.12
CA PHE A 152 2.72 3.96 -6.71
C PHE A 152 2.44 5.36 -7.27
N SER A 153 1.17 5.68 -7.52
CA SER A 153 0.77 6.99 -8.05
C SER A 153 1.14 8.12 -7.08
N ASN A 154 1.57 9.26 -7.60
CA ASN A 154 1.99 10.42 -6.84
C ASN A 154 3.06 10.05 -5.80
N THR A 155 4.08 9.32 -6.23
CA THR A 155 5.29 9.07 -5.46
C THR A 155 6.48 9.76 -6.15
N ASN A 156 7.70 9.31 -5.88
CA ASN A 156 8.92 9.78 -6.54
C ASN A 156 9.56 8.66 -7.39
N VAL A 157 8.82 7.61 -7.73
CA VAL A 157 9.35 6.48 -8.51
C VAL A 157 9.55 6.94 -9.96
N VAL A 158 10.81 6.96 -10.40
CA VAL A 158 11.19 7.44 -11.74
C VAL A 158 11.33 6.30 -12.74
N THR A 159 11.81 5.13 -12.32
CA THR A 159 11.98 3.96 -13.19
C THR A 159 11.36 2.73 -12.55
N LEU A 160 11.00 1.76 -13.39
CA LEU A 160 10.47 0.47 -12.97
C LEU A 160 11.33 -0.64 -13.55
N PRO A 161 12.42 -1.02 -12.88
CA PRO A 161 13.32 -2.02 -13.43
C PRO A 161 12.65 -3.41 -13.42
N GLU A 162 12.92 -4.18 -14.47
CA GLU A 162 12.46 -5.57 -14.60
C GLU A 162 12.95 -6.44 -13.43
N SER A 163 14.08 -6.12 -12.81
CA SER A 163 14.61 -6.80 -11.61
C SER A 163 13.62 -6.79 -10.44
N VAL A 164 12.85 -5.71 -10.29
CA VAL A 164 11.83 -5.55 -9.23
C VAL A 164 10.53 -6.24 -9.64
N PHE A 165 10.01 -5.95 -10.84
CA PHE A 165 8.66 -6.33 -11.24
C PHE A 165 8.56 -7.69 -11.94
N GLY A 166 9.66 -8.23 -12.45
CA GLY A 166 9.65 -9.47 -13.25
C GLY A 166 9.04 -10.67 -12.54
N ARG A 167 9.12 -10.72 -11.20
CA ARG A 167 8.53 -11.78 -10.37
C ARG A 167 7.01 -11.77 -10.32
N ILE A 168 6.40 -10.61 -10.51
CA ILE A 168 4.94 -10.43 -10.46
C ILE A 168 4.31 -10.11 -11.80
N MET A 169 5.14 -9.89 -12.82
CA MET A 169 4.69 -9.55 -14.17
C MET A 169 3.63 -10.52 -14.74
N PRO A 170 3.70 -11.86 -14.54
CA PRO A 170 2.71 -12.79 -15.10
C PRO A 170 1.28 -12.61 -14.56
N GLN A 171 1.12 -12.13 -13.32
CA GLN A 171 -0.16 -11.94 -12.65
C GLN A 171 -0.59 -10.46 -12.55
N LEU A 172 0.33 -9.52 -12.78
CA LEU A 172 0.09 -8.09 -12.60
C LEU A 172 -0.97 -7.59 -13.59
N SER A 173 -2.14 -7.24 -13.05
CA SER A 173 -3.29 -6.74 -13.83
C SER A 173 -3.38 -5.22 -13.82
N VAL A 174 -2.97 -4.58 -12.71
CA VAL A 174 -3.05 -3.13 -12.53
C VAL A 174 -1.72 -2.60 -11.99
N LEU A 175 -1.11 -1.69 -12.75
CA LEU A 175 0.06 -0.93 -12.34
C LEU A 175 -0.21 0.57 -12.52
N SER A 176 -0.33 1.28 -11.40
CA SER A 176 -0.60 2.72 -11.40
C SER A 176 0.65 3.52 -11.03
N LEU A 177 1.00 4.48 -11.88
CA LEU A 177 2.16 5.37 -11.72
C LEU A 177 1.79 6.83 -12.00
N GLU A 178 0.50 7.16 -11.98
CA GLU A 178 0.02 8.49 -12.30
C GLU A 178 0.70 9.53 -11.40
N GLY A 179 1.03 10.71 -11.92
CA GLY A 179 1.67 11.77 -11.12
C GLY A 179 3.15 11.55 -10.78
N ASN A 180 3.81 10.52 -11.34
CA ASN A 180 5.26 10.38 -11.27
C ASN A 180 5.95 10.96 -12.51
N ALA A 181 7.17 11.46 -12.34
CA ALA A 181 8.03 11.92 -13.43
C ALA A 181 8.83 10.75 -14.03
N VAL A 182 8.16 9.85 -14.76
CA VAL A 182 8.77 8.59 -15.21
C VAL A 182 9.80 8.79 -16.33
N ASN A 183 10.96 8.14 -16.16
CA ASN A 183 12.01 8.02 -17.17
C ASN A 183 11.84 6.72 -17.93
N CYS A 184 11.32 6.81 -19.15
CA CYS A 184 11.03 5.70 -20.06
C CYS A 184 12.30 5.18 -20.75
N ASN A 185 13.29 4.77 -19.95
CA ASN A 185 14.56 4.23 -20.41
C ASN A 185 14.52 2.69 -20.53
N CYS A 186 15.66 2.08 -20.83
CA CYS A 186 15.79 0.63 -21.01
C CYS A 186 15.26 -0.24 -19.85
N GLN A 187 15.24 0.29 -18.62
CA GLN A 187 14.77 -0.46 -17.45
C GLN A 187 13.27 -0.77 -17.53
N MET A 188 12.54 0.00 -18.35
CA MET A 188 11.09 -0.12 -18.57
C MET A 188 10.75 -0.89 -19.85
N LYS A 189 11.73 -1.55 -20.50
CA LYS A 189 11.52 -2.31 -21.76
C LYS A 189 10.47 -3.42 -21.64
N TRP A 190 10.18 -3.90 -20.43
CA TRP A 190 9.16 -4.90 -20.16
C TRP A 190 7.73 -4.33 -20.15
N ILE A 191 7.53 -3.01 -20.01
CA ILE A 191 6.20 -2.39 -19.90
C ILE A 191 5.29 -2.72 -21.09
N PRO A 192 5.74 -2.68 -22.36
CA PRO A 192 4.90 -3.08 -23.50
C PRO A 192 4.48 -4.56 -23.50
N LYS A 193 5.10 -5.42 -22.68
CA LYS A 193 4.76 -6.84 -22.54
C LYS A 193 3.61 -7.09 -21.57
N LEU A 194 3.22 -6.08 -20.78
CA LEU A 194 2.06 -6.17 -19.91
C LEU A 194 0.78 -6.28 -20.74
N GLU A 195 -0.13 -7.15 -20.32
CA GLU A 195 -1.48 -7.22 -20.89
C GLU A 195 -2.20 -5.86 -20.74
N MET A 196 -1.97 -5.19 -19.60
CA MET A 196 -2.54 -3.89 -19.27
C MET A 196 -1.44 -2.89 -18.85
N PRO A 197 -0.77 -2.23 -19.81
CA PRO A 197 0.23 -1.21 -19.49
C PRO A 197 -0.37 -0.02 -18.73
N PRO A 198 0.42 0.71 -17.91
CA PRO A 198 -0.07 1.87 -17.15
C PRO A 198 -0.80 2.90 -18.03
N TYR A 199 -2.05 3.19 -17.69
CA TYR A 199 -2.90 4.14 -18.39
C TYR A 199 -2.63 5.58 -17.93
N GLY A 200 -2.68 6.54 -18.86
CA GLY A 200 -2.55 7.98 -18.53
C GLY A 200 -1.15 8.44 -18.12
N VAL A 201 -0.17 7.53 -18.05
CA VAL A 201 1.21 7.86 -17.67
C VAL A 201 1.99 8.32 -18.89
N LYS A 202 2.62 9.50 -18.79
CA LYS A 202 3.47 10.08 -19.84
C LYS A 202 4.92 10.09 -19.41
N CYS A 203 5.83 9.88 -20.35
CA CYS A 203 7.26 9.99 -20.12
C CYS A 203 7.66 11.45 -19.90
N THR A 204 8.50 11.70 -18.90
CA THR A 204 9.20 12.99 -18.72
C THR A 204 10.63 12.91 -19.23
N LYS A 205 11.18 11.70 -19.32
CA LYS A 205 12.49 11.40 -19.90
C LYS A 205 12.45 10.08 -20.68
N PRO A 206 13.41 9.84 -21.59
CA PRO A 206 14.37 10.82 -22.12
C PRO A 206 13.65 11.87 -22.98
N ARG A 207 14.37 12.90 -23.44
CA ARG A 207 13.79 14.07 -24.15
C ARG A 207 13.02 13.66 -25.41
N GLU A 208 13.46 12.61 -26.08
CA GLU A 208 12.87 12.06 -27.31
C GLU A 208 11.50 11.43 -27.07
N LEU A 209 11.22 11.01 -25.82
CA LEU A 209 9.95 10.39 -25.43
C LEU A 209 9.08 11.33 -24.58
N GLU A 210 9.54 12.54 -24.28
CA GLU A 210 8.82 13.48 -23.43
C GLU A 210 7.39 13.73 -23.94
N GLY A 211 6.41 13.60 -23.04
CA GLY A 211 4.98 13.77 -23.33
C GLY A 211 4.31 12.55 -24.00
N ARG A 212 5.07 11.56 -24.48
CA ARG A 212 4.49 10.31 -25.03
C ARG A 212 3.92 9.45 -23.91
N THR A 213 2.78 8.81 -24.20
CA THR A 213 2.10 7.94 -23.23
C THR A 213 2.72 6.55 -23.21
N LEU A 214 3.00 5.97 -22.03
CA LEU A 214 3.62 4.64 -21.88
C LEU A 214 2.91 3.56 -22.68
N LYS A 215 1.57 3.54 -22.67
CA LYS A 215 0.75 2.58 -23.42
C LYS A 215 0.99 2.59 -24.94
N THR A 216 1.50 3.68 -25.50
CA THR A 216 1.74 3.80 -26.95
C THR A 216 3.17 3.46 -27.36
N LEU A 217 4.05 3.16 -26.41
CA LEU A 217 5.44 2.83 -26.67
C LEU A 217 5.59 1.32 -26.94
N LYS A 218 6.59 0.99 -27.75
CA LYS A 218 7.01 -0.37 -28.08
C LYS A 218 8.42 -0.61 -27.55
N GLU A 219 8.86 -1.87 -27.51
CA GLU A 219 10.16 -2.23 -26.94
C GLU A 219 11.36 -1.48 -27.54
N ASP A 220 11.32 -1.18 -28.84
CA ASP A 220 12.33 -0.42 -29.57
C ASP A 220 12.47 1.05 -29.16
N HIS A 221 11.54 1.56 -28.34
CA HIS A 221 11.65 2.89 -27.74
C HIS A 221 12.52 2.89 -26.48
N PHE A 222 12.71 1.75 -25.84
CA PHE A 222 13.41 1.60 -24.56
C PHE A 222 14.84 1.07 -24.75
N LEU A 223 15.63 1.67 -25.64
CA LEU A 223 16.96 1.13 -26.02
C LEU A 223 18.11 1.70 -25.18
N HIS A 224 17.95 2.88 -24.59
CA HIS A 224 19.03 3.59 -23.91
C HIS A 224 18.84 3.59 -22.39
N CYS A 225 19.92 3.35 -21.64
CA CYS A 225 19.94 3.35 -20.17
C CYS A 225 20.64 4.59 -19.58
N GLU A 226 21.22 5.44 -20.42
CA GLU A 226 22.02 6.61 -20.02
C GLU A 226 21.20 7.72 -19.36
#